data_AF-A0A9E0HDN8-F1
#
_entry.id   AF-A0A9E0HDN8-F1
#
_cell.length_a   1.000
_cell.length_b   1.000
_cell.length_c   1.000
_cell.angle_alpha   90.00
_cell.angle_beta   90.00
_cell.angle_gamma   90.00
#
_symmetry.space_group_name_H-M   'P 1'
#
loop_
_entity.id
_entity.type
_entity.pdbx_description
1 polymer ?
#
loop_
_entity_poly.entity_id
_entity_poly.type
_entity_poly.pdbx_seq_one_letter_code
_entity_poly.pdbx_strand_id
1 'polypeptide(L)'
;MMRGALWLSLGLVVACDDAGPGGADAAPTIDGAPSVDASISLRGARYCEVLPVFLDGEDVQIQVWGTQGLNDCPAADWTSLDPAALQRELGAFRVVMNGPRRWVLDNVVAFALPTAERRRFGTLEMRLLATLRFPISQLGTAAYVPRTVARDTTFAFFAGSEIYELIAPDGATYVMQSYAQIADPDLSEAALPGLGARLTLPAGWRYQARTLAAPLEVRSEG
;
A
#
# COMPACT_ATOMS: atom_id res chain seq x y z
N MET A 1 -19.86 19.13 12.66
CA MET A 1 -19.41 19.26 11.25
C MET A 1 -17.89 19.26 11.23
N MET A 2 -17.27 18.08 11.27
CA MET A 2 -15.81 17.96 11.28
C MET A 2 -15.27 18.02 9.84
N ARG A 3 -14.60 19.12 9.52
CA ARG A 3 -13.73 19.25 8.34
C ARG A 3 -12.44 18.49 8.68
N GLY A 4 -12.27 17.29 8.12
CA GLY A 4 -11.20 16.36 8.52
C GLY A 4 -10.22 16.04 7.39
N ALA A 5 -9.01 16.56 7.54
CA ALA A 5 -7.71 16.22 6.94
C ALA A 5 -7.66 15.18 5.81
N LEU A 6 -7.22 15.66 4.64
CA LEU A 6 -6.80 14.89 3.48
C LEU A 6 -5.36 14.40 3.74
N TRP A 7 -5.21 13.14 4.16
CA TRP A 7 -3.91 12.51 4.34
C TRP A 7 -3.39 12.05 2.98
N LEU A 8 -2.09 12.22 2.73
CA LEU A 8 -1.44 11.69 1.54
C LEU A 8 -1.82 10.22 1.41
N SER A 9 -2.68 9.93 0.45
CA SER A 9 -2.94 8.58 0.02
C SER A 9 -1.73 8.17 -0.83
N LEU A 10 -0.61 7.88 -0.17
CA LEU A 10 0.20 6.73 -0.57
C LEU A 10 -0.53 5.45 -0.11
N GLY A 11 -1.83 5.38 -0.38
CA GLY A 11 -2.49 4.11 -0.64
C GLY A 11 -2.13 3.82 -2.08
N LEU A 12 -0.99 3.17 -2.28
CA LEU A 12 -0.58 2.74 -3.61
C LEU A 12 -1.54 1.63 -4.01
N VAL A 13 -2.45 1.96 -4.91
CA VAL A 13 -3.38 0.98 -5.47
C VAL A 13 -2.86 0.63 -6.85
N VAL A 14 -2.48 -0.64 -7.01
CA VAL A 14 -2.01 -1.18 -8.29
C VAL A 14 -3.26 -1.50 -9.10
N ALA A 15 -3.30 -1.03 -10.34
CA ALA A 15 -4.34 -1.39 -11.29
C ALA A 15 -4.11 -2.84 -11.74
N CYS A 16 -5.14 -3.67 -11.71
CA CYS A 16 -5.18 -4.93 -12.43
C CYS A 16 -5.78 -4.66 -13.82
N ASP A 17 -5.05 -4.98 -14.89
CA ASP A 17 -5.62 -5.07 -16.23
C ASP A 17 -6.31 -6.43 -16.38
N ASP A 18 -7.65 -6.41 -16.52
CA ASP A 18 -8.42 -7.58 -16.94
C ASP A 18 -8.43 -7.64 -18.48
N ALA A 19 -7.70 -8.59 -19.05
CA ALA A 19 -7.77 -8.87 -20.49
C ALA A 19 -9.08 -9.61 -20.83
N GLY A 20 -9.95 -8.98 -21.62
CA GLY A 20 -11.19 -9.57 -22.18
C GLY A 20 -10.95 -10.56 -23.34
N PRO A 21 -11.99 -11.30 -23.78
CA PRO A 21 -11.84 -12.68 -24.25
C PRO A 21 -11.71 -12.82 -25.78
N GLY A 22 -10.88 -13.77 -26.23
CA GLY A 22 -10.84 -14.17 -27.63
C GLY A 22 -10.02 -15.44 -27.87
N GLY A 23 -10.67 -16.47 -28.41
CA GLY A 23 -10.02 -17.57 -29.14
C GLY A 23 -9.72 -18.81 -28.32
N ALA A 24 -10.55 -19.84 -28.49
CA ALA A 24 -10.21 -21.21 -28.13
C ALA A 24 -9.17 -21.75 -29.12
N ASP A 25 -8.01 -22.15 -28.62
CA ASP A 25 -7.21 -23.21 -29.23
C ASP A 25 -6.28 -23.85 -28.18
N ALA A 26 -6.00 -25.13 -28.39
CA ALA A 26 -5.54 -26.11 -27.42
C ALA A 26 -4.26 -25.73 -26.64
N ALA A 27 -4.31 -25.90 -25.31
CA ALA A 27 -3.20 -25.69 -24.40
C ALA A 27 -2.14 -26.79 -24.50
N PRO A 28 -0.84 -26.45 -24.63
CA PRO A 28 0.21 -27.31 -24.13
C PRO A 28 0.30 -27.13 -22.60
N THR A 29 0.20 -28.24 -21.88
CA THR A 29 0.47 -28.33 -20.44
C THR A 29 1.92 -27.94 -20.16
N ILE A 30 2.13 -26.78 -19.54
CA ILE A 30 3.39 -26.46 -18.87
C ILE A 30 3.19 -26.78 -17.39
N ASP A 31 4.09 -27.63 -16.88
CA ASP A 31 4.18 -28.07 -15.50
C ASP A 31 4.01 -26.93 -14.50
N GLY A 32 3.27 -27.25 -13.44
CA GLY A 32 2.80 -26.32 -12.43
C GLY A 32 3.87 -25.40 -11.89
N ALA A 33 3.59 -24.09 -11.95
CA ALA A 33 4.15 -23.14 -11.01
C ALA A 33 3.93 -23.72 -9.59
N PRO A 34 4.93 -23.66 -8.70
CA PRO A 34 4.77 -24.18 -7.35
C PRO A 34 3.51 -23.53 -6.76
N SER A 35 2.56 -24.38 -6.35
CA SER A 35 1.43 -23.95 -5.53
C SER A 35 1.99 -23.10 -4.42
N VAL A 36 1.42 -21.91 -4.20
CA VAL A 36 1.77 -21.01 -3.09
C VAL A 36 1.67 -21.85 -1.81
N ASP A 37 2.81 -22.42 -1.41
CA ASP A 37 2.92 -23.27 -0.25
C ASP A 37 2.56 -22.39 0.94
N ALA A 38 1.97 -22.97 1.99
CA ALA A 38 1.38 -22.26 3.12
C ALA A 38 2.42 -21.48 3.95
N SER A 39 3.01 -20.44 3.38
CA SER A 39 3.71 -19.38 4.08
C SER A 39 2.73 -18.75 5.06
N ILE A 40 3.20 -18.44 6.27
CA ILE A 40 2.43 -17.65 7.25
C ILE A 40 1.93 -16.40 6.53
N SER A 41 0.61 -16.29 6.36
CA SER A 41 0.00 -15.15 5.69
C SER A 41 0.37 -13.86 6.42
N LEU A 42 0.71 -12.83 5.65
CA LEU A 42 0.98 -11.49 6.16
C LEU A 42 -0.31 -10.74 6.52
N ARG A 43 -1.48 -11.27 6.15
CA ARG A 43 -2.79 -10.64 6.40
C ARG A 43 -2.99 -10.33 7.87
N GLY A 44 -3.45 -9.13 8.16
CA GLY A 44 -3.66 -8.61 9.50
C GLY A 44 -2.38 -8.16 10.23
N ALA A 45 -1.19 -8.48 9.71
CA ALA A 45 0.07 -8.05 10.33
C ALA A 45 0.15 -6.51 10.33
N ARG A 46 0.51 -5.97 11.49
CA ARG A 46 0.57 -4.54 11.73
C ARG A 46 1.93 -3.98 11.38
N TYR A 47 1.94 -2.80 10.78
CA TYR A 47 3.16 -2.08 10.43
C TYR A 47 2.92 -0.56 10.46
N CYS A 48 4.00 0.21 10.37
CA CYS A 48 3.93 1.65 10.11
C CYS A 48 5.12 2.10 9.26
N GLU A 49 4.96 3.29 8.68
CA GLU A 49 5.97 3.88 7.82
C GLU A 49 6.21 5.36 8.13
N VAL A 50 7.48 5.76 8.13
CA VAL A 50 7.92 7.16 8.16
C VAL A 50 8.38 7.54 6.76
N LEU A 51 7.76 8.56 6.18
CA LEU A 51 8.04 8.99 4.81
C LEU A 51 8.62 10.41 4.80
N PRO A 52 9.95 10.56 4.94
CA PRO A 52 10.57 11.84 4.70
C PRO A 52 10.49 12.19 3.22
N VAL A 53 10.07 13.43 2.97
CA VAL A 53 9.95 14.02 1.65
C VAL A 53 11.06 15.05 1.49
N PHE A 54 11.80 14.96 0.41
CA PHE A 54 12.87 15.86 0.02
C PHE A 54 12.49 16.56 -1.28
N LEU A 55 12.88 17.83 -1.39
CA LEU A 55 12.77 18.60 -2.62
C LEU A 55 14.16 18.70 -3.24
N ASP A 56 14.26 18.42 -4.54
CA ASP A 56 15.48 18.55 -5.34
C ASP A 56 15.14 19.29 -6.63
N GLY A 57 15.28 20.62 -6.61
CA GLY A 57 14.82 21.46 -7.72
C GLY A 57 13.32 21.32 -7.97
N GLU A 58 12.96 20.85 -9.18
CA GLU A 58 11.58 20.58 -9.60
C GLU A 58 11.13 19.15 -9.29
N ASP A 59 11.97 18.33 -8.65
CA ASP A 59 11.66 16.95 -8.30
C ASP A 59 11.37 16.79 -6.81
N VAL A 60 10.51 15.83 -6.52
CA VAL A 60 10.20 15.35 -5.18
C VAL A 60 10.75 13.96 -5.03
N GLN A 61 11.51 13.72 -3.97
CA GLN A 61 11.90 12.39 -3.54
C GLN A 61 11.19 12.02 -2.24
N ILE A 62 10.56 10.84 -2.19
CA ILE A 62 9.97 10.28 -0.97
C ILE A 62 10.66 8.96 -0.66
N GLN A 63 11.27 8.84 0.51
CA GLN A 63 11.75 7.55 1.01
C GLN A 63 10.62 6.89 1.80
N VAL A 64 10.44 5.58 1.66
CA VAL A 64 9.47 4.81 2.42
C VAL A 64 10.23 3.96 3.43
N TRP A 65 10.33 4.41 4.68
CA TRP A 65 10.91 3.64 5.76
C TRP A 65 9.81 2.91 6.51
N GLY A 66 9.92 1.60 6.72
CA GLY A 66 8.87 0.86 7.43
C GLY A 66 9.34 -0.34 8.25
N THR A 67 8.42 -0.84 9.09
CA THR A 67 8.67 -1.89 10.09
C THR A 67 8.41 -3.31 9.58
N GLN A 68 7.96 -3.47 8.34
CA GLN A 68 7.57 -4.75 7.74
C GLN A 68 8.65 -5.80 7.96
N GLY A 69 8.29 -6.94 8.57
CA GLY A 69 9.22 -8.04 8.88
C GLY A 69 10.32 -7.72 9.89
N LEU A 70 10.25 -6.60 10.60
CA LEU A 70 11.19 -6.21 11.67
C LEU A 70 10.48 -6.10 13.03
N ASN A 71 9.33 -5.43 13.07
CA ASN A 71 8.48 -5.29 14.26
C ASN A 71 7.05 -4.95 13.85
N ASP A 72 6.12 -5.08 14.79
CA ASP A 72 4.68 -4.84 14.61
C ASP A 72 4.26 -3.38 14.83
N CYS A 73 5.22 -2.45 14.83
CA CYS A 73 5.06 -1.02 15.10
C CYS A 73 4.41 -0.69 16.46
N PRO A 74 4.92 -1.14 17.62
CA PRO A 74 4.25 -1.00 18.91
C PRO A 74 3.62 0.39 19.15
N ALA A 75 2.37 0.42 19.65
CA ALA A 75 1.60 1.66 19.72
C ALA A 75 2.33 2.77 20.51
N ALA A 76 2.89 2.42 21.67
CA ALA A 76 3.65 3.36 22.51
C ALA A 76 4.84 3.95 21.75
N ASP A 77 5.64 3.10 21.10
CA ASP A 77 6.81 3.53 20.31
C ASP A 77 6.40 4.45 19.15
N TRP A 78 5.36 4.10 18.38
CA TRP A 78 4.86 4.93 17.29
C TRP A 78 4.35 6.29 17.76
N THR A 79 3.55 6.31 18.84
CA THR A 79 3.01 7.57 19.39
C THR A 79 4.06 8.45 20.05
N SER A 80 5.23 7.89 20.41
CA SER A 80 6.34 8.65 21.00
C SER A 80 7.14 9.45 19.97
N LEU A 81 6.97 9.16 18.68
CA LEU A 81 7.67 9.89 17.62
C LEU A 81 7.17 11.33 17.52
N ASP A 82 8.11 12.27 17.43
CA ASP A 82 7.85 13.67 17.10
C ASP A 82 8.16 13.92 15.61
N PRO A 83 7.15 14.07 14.74
CA PRO A 83 7.36 14.29 13.31
C PRO A 83 8.14 15.57 13.00
N ALA A 84 8.03 16.61 13.84
CA ALA A 84 8.75 17.86 13.65
C ALA A 84 10.23 17.73 14.04
N ALA A 85 10.53 16.91 15.06
CA ALA A 85 11.91 16.54 15.36
C ALA A 85 12.53 15.70 14.25
N LEU A 86 11.82 14.68 13.76
CA LEU A 86 12.26 13.84 12.65
C LEU A 86 12.50 14.67 11.39
N GLN A 87 11.62 15.62 11.08
CA GLN A 87 11.79 16.51 9.94
C GLN A 87 13.09 17.30 10.03
N ARG A 88 13.41 17.87 11.20
CA ARG A 88 14.65 18.62 11.44
C ARG A 88 15.89 17.73 11.36
N GLU A 89 15.84 16.56 12.00
CA GLU A 89 16.95 15.60 12.03
C GLU A 89 17.32 15.12 10.62
N LEU A 90 16.31 14.81 9.81
CA LEU A 90 16.51 14.27 8.46
C LEU A 90 16.82 15.36 7.43
N GLY A 91 16.65 16.65 7.76
CA GLY A 91 16.69 17.74 6.78
C GLY A 91 15.59 17.62 5.72
N ALA A 92 14.46 16.99 6.07
CA ALA A 92 13.36 16.76 5.14
C ALA A 92 12.50 18.03 4.98
N PHE A 93 11.93 18.23 3.80
CA PHE A 93 10.92 19.26 3.57
C PHE A 93 9.68 19.03 4.45
N ARG A 94 9.31 17.75 4.63
CA ARG A 94 8.25 17.29 5.54
C ARG A 94 8.44 15.82 5.84
N VAL A 95 7.85 15.35 6.93
CA VAL A 95 7.73 13.93 7.25
C VAL A 95 6.25 13.55 7.27
N VAL A 96 5.88 12.49 6.54
CA VAL A 96 4.54 11.91 6.58
C VAL A 96 4.56 10.67 7.46
N MET A 97 3.70 10.67 8.47
CA MET A 97 3.49 9.54 9.36
C MET A 97 2.39 8.63 8.78
N ASN A 98 2.77 7.54 8.10
CA ASN A 98 1.84 6.63 7.45
C ASN A 98 1.65 5.36 8.28
N GLY A 99 0.99 5.51 9.43
CA GLY A 99 0.61 4.36 10.23
C GLY A 99 -0.09 4.72 11.55
N PRO A 100 -0.59 3.69 12.26
CA PRO A 100 -0.42 2.27 11.96
C PRO A 100 -1.30 1.78 10.79
N ARG A 101 -0.85 0.73 10.11
CA ARG A 101 -1.56 0.04 9.04
C ARG A 101 -1.56 -1.46 9.26
N ARG A 102 -2.45 -2.17 8.58
CA ARG A 102 -2.53 -3.63 8.59
C ARG A 102 -2.70 -4.17 7.18
N TRP A 103 -1.96 -5.22 6.86
CA TRP A 103 -2.04 -5.86 5.56
C TRP A 103 -3.39 -6.52 5.32
N VAL A 104 -3.87 -6.44 4.08
CA VAL A 104 -4.97 -7.29 3.56
C VAL A 104 -4.51 -8.19 2.42
N LEU A 105 -3.21 -8.18 2.10
CA LEU A 105 -2.57 -9.16 1.24
C LEU A 105 -2.11 -10.36 2.06
N ASP A 106 -1.95 -11.50 1.41
CA ASP A 106 -1.50 -12.72 2.06
C ASP A 106 0.00 -12.94 1.94
N ASN A 107 0.63 -12.53 0.83
CA ASN A 107 2.06 -12.66 0.66
C ASN A 107 2.66 -11.57 -0.25
N VAL A 108 3.96 -11.31 -0.11
CA VAL A 108 4.76 -10.52 -1.05
C VAL A 108 5.75 -11.47 -1.72
N VAL A 109 5.51 -11.78 -3.00
CA VAL A 109 6.22 -12.83 -3.74
C VAL A 109 7.57 -12.36 -4.25
N ALA A 110 7.62 -11.11 -4.73
CA ALA A 110 8.85 -10.44 -5.13
C ALA A 110 8.92 -9.11 -4.40
N PHE A 111 10.02 -8.87 -3.67
CA PHE A 111 10.30 -7.59 -3.03
C PHE A 111 11.81 -7.38 -2.92
N ALA A 112 12.39 -6.76 -3.93
CA ALA A 112 13.79 -6.36 -3.87
C ALA A 112 13.89 -5.09 -3.01
N LEU A 113 14.52 -5.20 -1.85
CA LEU A 113 14.85 -4.02 -1.06
C LEU A 113 15.86 -3.17 -1.85
N PRO A 114 15.68 -1.83 -1.91
CA PRO A 114 16.66 -0.95 -2.56
C PRO A 114 18.05 -1.07 -1.92
N THR A 115 18.09 -1.27 -0.60
CA THR A 115 19.31 -1.43 0.19
C THR A 115 19.05 -2.36 1.39
N ALA A 116 20.10 -2.86 2.03
CA ALA A 116 20.00 -3.52 3.33
C ALA A 116 19.99 -2.53 4.52
N GLU A 117 19.87 -1.22 4.24
CA GLU A 117 19.96 -0.18 5.27
C GLU A 117 18.82 -0.30 6.27
N ARG A 118 19.19 -0.22 7.56
CA ARG A 118 18.25 -0.09 8.67
C ARG A 118 18.54 1.20 9.41
N ARG A 119 17.47 1.83 9.89
CA ARG A 119 17.52 3.06 10.68
C ARG A 119 16.56 2.94 11.85
N ARG A 120 16.88 3.61 12.96
CA ARG A 120 15.92 3.78 14.06
C ARG A 120 15.26 5.15 13.97
N PHE A 121 13.94 5.16 14.12
CA PHE A 121 13.18 6.37 14.40
C PHE A 121 12.67 6.21 15.83
N GLY A 122 13.22 7.00 16.77
CA GLY A 122 13.06 6.71 18.19
C GLY A 122 13.56 5.29 18.52
N THR A 123 12.69 4.45 19.07
CA THR A 123 12.97 3.03 19.37
C THR A 123 12.67 2.10 18.19
N LEU A 124 11.88 2.53 17.21
CA LEU A 124 11.42 1.71 16.09
C LEU A 124 12.55 1.45 15.10
N GLU A 125 12.91 0.18 14.93
CA GLU A 125 13.77 -0.25 13.83
C GLU A 125 12.97 -0.30 12.53
N MET A 126 13.47 0.37 11.49
CA MET A 126 12.86 0.42 10.17
C MET A 126 13.90 0.15 9.09
N ARG A 127 13.44 -0.29 7.92
CA ARG A 127 14.25 -0.46 6.71
C ARG A 127 13.70 0.38 5.57
N LEU A 128 14.56 0.74 4.62
CA LEU A 128 14.14 1.40 3.39
C LEU A 128 13.44 0.40 2.48
N LEU A 129 12.15 0.63 2.21
CA LEU A 129 11.31 -0.22 1.37
C LEU A 129 11.30 0.23 -0.08
N ALA A 130 11.27 1.55 -0.30
CA ALA A 130 11.19 2.15 -1.63
C ALA A 130 11.69 3.60 -1.60
N THR A 131 12.06 4.10 -2.77
CA THR A 131 12.26 5.53 -3.01
C THR A 131 11.42 5.94 -4.21
N LEU A 132 10.47 6.85 -4.01
CA LEU A 132 9.64 7.41 -5.07
C LEU A 132 10.27 8.72 -5.54
N ARG A 133 10.22 8.95 -6.86
CA ARG A 133 10.66 10.21 -7.47
C ARG A 133 9.64 10.65 -8.51
N PHE A 134 9.23 11.91 -8.45
CA PHE A 134 8.29 12.49 -9.40
C PHE A 134 8.38 14.03 -9.40
N PRO A 135 7.93 14.71 -10.47
CA PRO A 135 7.93 16.17 -10.53
C PRO A 135 7.07 16.79 -9.43
N ILE A 136 7.50 17.93 -8.87
CA ILE A 136 6.79 18.66 -7.81
C ILE A 136 5.38 19.10 -8.23
N SER A 137 5.12 19.24 -9.52
CA SER A 137 3.77 19.48 -10.07
C SER A 137 2.78 18.36 -9.74
N GLN A 138 3.27 17.16 -9.45
CA GLN A 138 2.46 16.02 -9.01
C GLN A 138 2.38 15.91 -7.48
N LEU A 139 3.06 16.78 -6.73
CA LEU A 139 2.91 16.86 -5.28
C LEU A 139 1.55 17.47 -4.94
N GLY A 140 0.70 16.69 -4.28
CA GLY A 140 -0.65 17.13 -3.97
C GLY A 140 -1.38 16.17 -3.05
N THR A 141 -2.51 16.62 -2.53
CA THR A 141 -3.36 15.86 -1.60
C THR A 141 -4.60 15.27 -2.26
N ALA A 142 -4.80 15.49 -3.56
CA ALA A 142 -5.94 14.96 -4.30
C ALA A 142 -6.00 13.42 -4.17
N ALA A 143 -7.11 12.94 -3.61
CA ALA A 143 -7.39 11.52 -3.50
C ALA A 143 -7.86 10.95 -4.86
N TYR A 144 -7.70 9.64 -5.04
CA TYR A 144 -8.14 8.92 -6.25
C TYR A 144 -7.46 9.37 -7.55
N VAL A 145 -6.20 9.83 -7.45
CA VAL A 145 -5.33 10.07 -8.59
C VAL A 145 -4.35 8.90 -8.70
N PRO A 146 -4.42 8.09 -9.77
CA PRO A 146 -3.47 7.00 -9.98
C PRO A 146 -2.03 7.53 -10.02
N ARG A 147 -1.12 6.81 -9.38
CA ARG A 147 0.31 7.11 -9.40
C ARG A 147 1.07 5.84 -9.73
N THR A 148 1.95 5.93 -10.73
CA THR A 148 2.87 4.85 -11.05
C THR A 148 4.06 4.92 -10.11
N VAL A 149 4.44 3.77 -9.56
CA VAL A 149 5.63 3.61 -8.74
C VAL A 149 6.52 2.61 -9.43
N ALA A 150 7.71 3.04 -9.83
CA ALA A 150 8.75 2.16 -10.33
C ALA A 150 9.23 1.25 -9.18
N ARG A 151 8.66 0.05 -9.12
CA ARG A 151 9.08 -1.02 -8.22
C ARG A 151 8.80 -2.35 -8.91
N ASP A 152 9.64 -3.32 -8.61
CA ASP A 152 9.38 -4.72 -8.94
C ASP A 152 8.80 -5.38 -7.69
N THR A 153 7.47 -5.46 -7.63
CA THR A 153 6.77 -6.06 -6.49
C THR A 153 5.52 -6.77 -6.92
N THR A 154 5.39 -8.02 -6.46
CA THR A 154 4.18 -8.83 -6.65
C THR A 154 3.51 -9.06 -5.30
N PHE A 155 2.25 -8.64 -5.19
CA PHE A 155 1.39 -8.97 -4.05
C PHE A 155 0.51 -10.14 -4.39
N ALA A 156 0.42 -11.10 -3.49
CA ALA A 156 -0.42 -12.27 -3.64
C ALA A 156 -1.54 -12.27 -2.59
N PHE A 157 -2.71 -12.70 -3.04
CA PHE A 157 -3.89 -12.97 -2.24
C PHE A 157 -4.28 -14.43 -2.48
N PHE A 158 -4.57 -15.15 -1.40
CA PHE A 158 -4.91 -16.56 -1.49
C PHE A 158 -6.37 -16.76 -1.96
N ALA A 159 -6.65 -17.94 -2.53
CA ALA A 159 -8.04 -18.34 -2.74
C ALA A 159 -8.79 -18.39 -1.41
N GLY A 160 -10.04 -17.95 -1.40
CA GLY A 160 -10.87 -17.81 -0.21
C GLY A 160 -10.66 -16.51 0.57
N SER A 161 -9.62 -15.73 0.28
CA SER A 161 -9.42 -14.41 0.88
C SER A 161 -10.46 -13.40 0.37
N GLU A 162 -10.96 -12.57 1.27
CA GLU A 162 -11.71 -11.38 0.88
C GLU A 162 -10.75 -10.26 0.46
N ILE A 163 -11.02 -9.67 -0.70
CA ILE A 163 -10.32 -8.50 -1.22
C ILE A 163 -11.27 -7.33 -1.34
N TYR A 164 -10.68 -6.14 -1.37
CA TYR A 164 -11.40 -4.87 -1.38
C TYR A 164 -10.91 -4.04 -2.55
N GLU A 165 -11.82 -3.60 -3.40
CA GLU A 165 -11.48 -3.03 -4.69
C GLU A 165 -12.07 -1.63 -4.82
N LEU A 166 -11.30 -0.73 -5.44
CA LEU A 166 -11.81 0.49 -6.03
C LEU A 166 -11.87 0.30 -7.54
N ILE A 167 -13.00 0.63 -8.15
CA ILE A 167 -13.20 0.55 -9.59
C ILE A 167 -13.33 1.98 -10.11
N ALA A 168 -12.43 2.38 -11.00
CA ALA A 168 -12.46 3.68 -11.64
C ALA A 168 -13.58 3.77 -12.71
N PRO A 169 -13.95 4.99 -13.14
CA PRO A 169 -14.99 5.19 -14.15
C PRO A 169 -14.69 4.54 -15.51
N ASP A 170 -13.41 4.35 -15.84
CA ASP A 170 -12.92 3.69 -17.05
C ASP A 170 -12.89 2.14 -16.94
N GLY A 171 -13.20 1.60 -15.76
CA GLY A 171 -13.18 0.17 -15.48
C GLY A 171 -11.89 -0.35 -14.85
N ALA A 172 -10.85 0.48 -14.69
CA ALA A 172 -9.63 0.05 -14.02
C ALA A 172 -9.91 -0.36 -12.57
N THR A 173 -9.45 -1.54 -12.17
CA THR A 173 -9.70 -2.11 -10.85
C THR A 173 -8.44 -2.06 -10.00
N TYR A 174 -8.60 -1.57 -8.77
CA TYR A 174 -7.55 -1.25 -7.85
C TYR A 174 -7.73 -2.03 -6.55
N VAL A 175 -6.84 -2.98 -6.26
CA VAL A 175 -6.96 -3.85 -5.08
C VAL A 175 -6.29 -3.21 -3.86
N MET A 176 -7.01 -3.15 -2.75
CA MET A 176 -6.52 -2.64 -1.48
C MET A 176 -5.34 -3.48 -0.99
N GLN A 177 -4.24 -2.80 -0.68
CA GLN A 177 -3.03 -3.42 -0.15
C GLN A 177 -3.08 -3.54 1.39
N SER A 178 -3.55 -2.48 2.05
CA SER A 178 -3.65 -2.36 3.50
C SER A 178 -4.74 -1.37 3.91
N TYR A 179 -5.31 -1.57 5.09
CA TYR A 179 -6.14 -0.57 5.75
C TYR A 179 -5.34 0.23 6.78
N ALA A 180 -5.75 1.47 7.00
CA ALA A 180 -5.04 2.42 7.85
C ALA A 180 -5.83 2.73 9.12
N GLN A 181 -5.16 2.68 10.26
CA GLN A 181 -5.69 3.09 11.57
C GLN A 181 -5.28 4.53 11.93
N ILE A 182 -4.84 5.31 10.93
CA ILE A 182 -4.40 6.71 11.08
C ILE A 182 -5.60 7.64 11.28
N ALA A 183 -6.64 7.46 10.44
CA ALA A 183 -7.84 8.28 10.45
C ALA A 183 -8.98 7.67 11.28
N ASP A 184 -9.02 6.35 11.38
CA ASP A 184 -9.96 5.58 12.19
C ASP A 184 -9.18 4.53 12.98
N PRO A 185 -8.79 4.82 14.23
CA PRO A 185 -8.02 3.90 15.07
C PRO A 185 -8.70 2.55 15.30
N ASP A 186 -10.03 2.51 15.22
CA ASP A 186 -10.85 1.33 15.51
C ASP A 186 -11.19 0.52 14.24
N LEU A 187 -10.73 0.96 13.06
CA LEU A 187 -10.96 0.25 11.80
C LEU A 187 -10.36 -1.17 11.88
N SER A 188 -11.20 -2.16 11.60
CA SER A 188 -10.84 -3.58 11.53
C SER A 188 -11.10 -4.14 10.15
N GLU A 189 -10.46 -5.26 9.81
CA GLU A 189 -10.68 -5.95 8.53
C GLU A 189 -12.15 -6.34 8.34
N ALA A 190 -12.83 -6.79 9.41
CA ALA A 190 -14.25 -7.15 9.37
C ALA A 190 -15.19 -5.97 9.02
N ALA A 191 -14.73 -4.72 9.17
CA ALA A 191 -15.50 -3.54 8.78
C ALA A 191 -15.29 -3.14 7.31
N LEU A 192 -14.28 -3.71 6.64
CA LEU A 192 -13.93 -3.33 5.27
C LEU A 192 -15.03 -3.62 4.25
N PRO A 193 -15.83 -4.72 4.30
CA PRO A 193 -16.95 -4.91 3.38
C PRO A 193 -17.92 -3.73 3.31
N GLY A 194 -18.12 -3.03 4.44
CA GLY A 194 -18.98 -1.84 4.54
C GLY A 194 -18.27 -0.50 4.32
N LEU A 195 -16.96 -0.49 4.07
CA LEU A 195 -16.15 0.73 4.03
C LEU A 195 -16.62 1.70 2.94
N GLY A 196 -17.09 1.19 1.79
CA GLY A 196 -17.58 2.00 0.68
C GLY A 196 -18.64 3.04 1.07
N ALA A 197 -19.52 2.71 2.02
CA ALA A 197 -20.55 3.63 2.52
C ALA A 197 -19.99 4.81 3.35
N ARG A 198 -18.74 4.70 3.79
CA ARG A 198 -18.02 5.71 4.59
C ARG A 198 -17.08 6.56 3.73
N LEU A 199 -16.82 6.15 2.48
CA LEU A 199 -15.92 6.84 1.57
C LEU A 199 -16.65 7.93 0.79
N THR A 200 -16.03 9.11 0.68
CA THR A 200 -16.42 10.11 -0.33
C THR A 200 -15.71 9.78 -1.63
N LEU A 201 -16.34 8.94 -2.46
CA LEU A 201 -15.82 8.56 -3.77
C LEU A 201 -16.10 9.67 -4.81
N PRO A 202 -15.17 9.97 -5.74
CA PRO A 202 -15.45 10.82 -6.87
C PRO A 202 -16.51 10.21 -7.79
N ALA A 203 -17.13 11.03 -8.64
CA ALA A 203 -18.14 10.54 -9.58
C ALA A 203 -17.59 9.40 -10.45
N GLY A 204 -18.40 8.34 -10.59
CA GLY A 204 -18.07 7.15 -11.38
C GLY A 204 -17.18 6.11 -10.69
N TRP A 205 -16.52 6.46 -9.58
CA TRP A 205 -15.78 5.49 -8.78
C TRP A 205 -16.72 4.61 -7.96
N ARG A 206 -16.35 3.34 -7.79
CA ARG A 206 -17.10 2.37 -6.98
C ARG A 206 -16.16 1.63 -6.04
N TYR A 207 -16.71 1.20 -4.91
CA TYR A 207 -16.03 0.33 -3.96
C TYR A 207 -16.77 -1.01 -3.92
N GLN A 208 -16.04 -2.12 -3.85
CA GLN A 208 -16.62 -3.43 -3.62
C GLN A 208 -15.71 -4.30 -2.75
N ALA A 209 -16.31 -5.32 -2.14
CA ALA A 209 -15.61 -6.43 -1.50
C ALA A 209 -16.03 -7.72 -2.20
N ARG A 210 -15.09 -8.64 -2.40
CA ARG A 210 -15.38 -9.96 -2.94
C ARG A 210 -14.43 -11.01 -2.39
N THR A 211 -14.94 -12.22 -2.23
CA THR A 211 -14.13 -13.40 -1.91
C THR A 211 -13.53 -13.98 -3.19
N LEU A 212 -12.22 -14.25 -3.16
CA LEU A 212 -11.51 -14.84 -4.27
C LEU A 212 -11.85 -16.33 -4.43
N ALA A 213 -12.26 -16.75 -5.62
CA ALA A 213 -12.44 -18.17 -5.95
C ALA A 213 -11.11 -18.87 -6.29
N ALA A 214 -10.13 -18.10 -6.78
CA ALA A 214 -8.78 -18.54 -7.11
C ALA A 214 -7.77 -17.48 -6.60
N PRO A 215 -6.49 -17.84 -6.39
CA PRO A 215 -5.48 -16.87 -5.96
C PRO A 215 -5.37 -15.70 -6.95
N LEU A 216 -5.01 -14.52 -6.43
CA LEU A 216 -4.79 -13.32 -7.23
C LEU A 216 -3.36 -12.81 -7.01
N GLU A 217 -2.64 -12.58 -8.09
CA GLU A 217 -1.38 -11.84 -8.07
C GLU A 217 -1.58 -10.46 -8.68
N VAL A 218 -1.11 -9.43 -7.97
CA VAL A 218 -1.14 -8.05 -8.41
C VAL A 218 0.31 -7.59 -8.58
N ARG A 219 0.71 -7.37 -9.83
CA ARG A 219 2.09 -7.02 -10.19
C ARG A 219 2.22 -5.53 -10.45
N SER A 220 3.21 -4.94 -9.83
CA SER A 220 3.72 -3.62 -10.21
C SER A 220 4.92 -3.89 -11.12
N GLU A 221 4.76 -3.68 -12.42
CA GLU A 221 5.86 -3.70 -13.38
C GLU A 221 6.36 -2.25 -13.56
N GLY A 222 7.70 -2.08 -13.57
CA GLY A 222 8.37 -0.79 -13.54
C GLY A 222 8.27 0.02 -14.82
#